data_AF-A0A6B2G5F8-F1
#
_entry.id   AF-A0A6B2G5F8-F1
#
_cell.length_a   1.000
_cell.length_b   1.000
_cell.length_c   1.000
_cell.angle_alpha   90.00
_cell.angle_beta   90.00
_cell.angle_gamma   90.00
#
_symmetry.space_group_name_H-M   'P 1'
#
loop_
_entity.id
_entity.type
_entity.pdbx_description
1 polymer ?
#
loop_
_entity_poly.entity_id
_entity_poly.type
_entity_poly.pdbx_seq_one_letter_code
_entity_poly.pdbx_strand_id
1 'polypeptide(L)'
;RLKMISILTNYFHSLLRLSPRHLVPSIYLCLNQIGPSYEGKELGIGESAILSVLADATGKKTEYLKKAMSEFPDLGILAENFKKTQNTMFKHKPLTVSDVFDKLKEVGDVSGQSVLNYF
;
A
#
# COMPACT_ATOMS: atom_id res chain seq x y z
N ARG A 1 -13.53 -8.85 -18.17
CA ARG A 1 -12.80 -10.03 -17.63
C ARG A 1 -11.61 -10.46 -18.50
N LEU A 2 -11.79 -10.84 -19.77
CA LEU A 2 -10.70 -11.31 -20.63
C LEU A 2 -9.53 -10.32 -20.77
N LYS A 3 -9.84 -9.02 -20.91
CA LYS A 3 -8.81 -7.96 -20.97
C LYS A 3 -7.95 -7.89 -19.70
N MET A 4 -8.56 -8.04 -18.52
CA MET A 4 -7.82 -8.04 -17.25
C MET A 4 -6.90 -9.26 -17.15
N ILE A 5 -7.39 -10.44 -17.55
CA ILE A 5 -6.58 -11.67 -17.59
C ILE A 5 -5.39 -11.47 -18.54
N SER A 6 -5.62 -10.94 -19.74
CA SER A 6 -4.55 -10.68 -20.71
C SER A 6 -3.47 -9.74 -20.15
N ILE A 7 -3.87 -8.63 -19.52
CA ILE A 7 -2.94 -7.67 -18.90
C ILE A 7 -2.13 -8.35 -17.80
N LEU A 8 -2.79 -9.09 -16.90
CA LEU A 8 -2.15 -9.73 -15.77
C LEU A 8 -1.21 -10.87 -16.21
N THR A 9 -1.60 -11.66 -17.22
CA THR A 9 -0.74 -12.68 -17.84
C THR A 9 0.53 -12.06 -18.42
N ASN A 10 0.40 -10.96 -19.18
CA ASN A 10 1.56 -10.28 -19.75
C ASN A 10 2.50 -9.73 -18.67
N TYR A 11 1.94 -9.18 -17.59
CA TYR A 11 2.69 -8.73 -16.43
C TYR A 11 3.46 -9.89 -15.77
N PHE A 12 2.80 -11.01 -15.47
CA PHE A 12 3.45 -12.17 -14.85
C PHE A 12 4.49 -12.85 -15.76
N HIS A 13 4.24 -12.93 -17.07
CA HIS A 13 5.25 -13.40 -18.03
C HIS A 13 6.49 -12.51 -18.06
N SER A 14 6.31 -11.19 -17.94
CA SER A 14 7.43 -10.25 -17.88
C SER A 14 8.24 -10.43 -16.59
N LEU A 15 7.56 -10.60 -15.45
CA LEU A 15 8.21 -10.89 -14.17
C LEU A 15 8.99 -12.20 -14.19
N LEU A 16 8.41 -13.27 -14.73
CA LEU A 16 9.06 -14.57 -14.84
C LEU A 16 10.39 -14.49 -15.60
N ARG A 17 10.45 -13.66 -16.64
CA ARG A 17 11.65 -13.50 -17.49
C ARG A 17 12.67 -12.54 -16.90
N LEU A 18 12.23 -11.42 -16.33
CA LEU A 18 13.10 -10.31 -15.95
C LEU A 18 13.44 -10.31 -14.46
N SER A 19 12.53 -10.75 -13.60
CA SER A 19 12.68 -10.64 -12.15
C SER A 19 11.80 -11.67 -11.40
N PRO A 20 12.13 -12.97 -11.48
CA PRO A 20 11.30 -14.04 -10.94
C PRO A 20 11.06 -13.91 -9.42
N ARG A 21 11.99 -13.26 -8.70
CA ARG A 21 11.85 -12.96 -7.26
C ARG A 21 10.62 -12.11 -6.91
N HIS A 22 10.09 -11.32 -7.85
CA HIS A 22 8.92 -10.46 -7.61
C HIS A 22 7.60 -11.17 -7.91
N LEU A 23 7.61 -12.36 -8.51
CA LEU A 23 6.39 -13.05 -8.94
C LEU A 23 5.45 -13.35 -7.78
N VAL A 24 5.95 -13.97 -6.71
CA VAL A 24 5.15 -14.36 -5.55
C VAL A 24 4.61 -13.12 -4.82
N PRO A 25 5.43 -12.10 -4.47
CA PRO A 25 4.94 -10.82 -3.95
C PRO A 25 3.86 -10.17 -4.82
N SER A 26 4.05 -10.15 -6.13
CA SER A 26 3.07 -9.57 -7.07
C SER A 26 1.73 -10.28 -7.03
N ILE A 27 1.73 -11.62 -7.00
CA ILE A 27 0.49 -12.41 -6.92
C ILE A 27 -0.26 -12.09 -5.62
N TYR A 28 0.44 -12.07 -4.49
CA TYR A 28 -0.15 -11.75 -3.21
C TYR A 28 -0.73 -10.32 -3.16
N LEU A 29 -0.02 -9.32 -3.69
CA LEU A 29 -0.53 -7.95 -3.78
C LEU A 29 -1.79 -7.85 -4.67
N CYS A 30 -1.83 -8.57 -5.80
CA CYS A 30 -3.03 -8.62 -6.66
C CYS A 30 -4.23 -9.27 -5.97
N LEU A 31 -3.99 -10.18 -5.01
CA LEU A 31 -5.02 -10.82 -4.20
C LEU A 31 -5.34 -10.02 -2.93
N ASN A 32 -4.65 -8.91 -2.67
CA ASN A 32 -4.71 -8.15 -1.42
C ASN A 32 -4.42 -9.03 -0.18
N GLN A 33 -3.42 -9.89 -0.29
CA GLN A 33 -2.98 -10.80 0.77
C GLN A 33 -1.53 -10.50 1.12
N ILE A 34 -1.16 -10.67 2.39
CA ILE A 34 0.23 -10.53 2.89
C ILE A 34 0.88 -11.86 3.27
N GLY A 35 0.18 -12.97 3.00
CA GLY A 35 0.63 -14.33 3.28
C GLY A 35 -0.40 -15.38 2.87
N PRO A 36 -0.11 -16.66 3.08
CA PRO A 36 -1.06 -17.74 2.83
C PRO A 36 -2.31 -17.62 3.71
N SER A 37 -3.50 -17.86 3.13
CA SER A 37 -4.77 -17.72 3.86
C SER A 37 -4.88 -18.58 5.11
N TYR A 38 -4.17 -19.72 5.17
CA TYR A 38 -4.19 -20.61 6.34
C TYR A 38 -3.41 -20.07 7.54
N GLU A 39 -2.53 -19.08 7.35
CA GLU A 39 -1.83 -18.41 8.45
C GLU A 39 -2.71 -17.35 9.13
N GLY A 40 -3.84 -16.95 8.50
CA GLY A 40 -4.76 -15.96 9.06
C GLY A 40 -4.15 -14.56 9.25
N LYS A 41 -3.03 -14.26 8.55
CA LYS A 41 -2.37 -12.96 8.66
C LYS A 41 -3.15 -11.88 7.92
N GLU A 42 -3.55 -10.86 8.67
CA GLU A 42 -4.23 -9.68 8.15
C GLU A 42 -3.42 -8.43 8.49
N LEU A 43 -3.55 -7.38 7.68
CA LEU A 43 -2.87 -6.12 7.95
C LEU A 43 -3.44 -5.42 9.20
N GLY A 44 -4.71 -5.68 9.53
CA GLY A 44 -5.36 -5.14 10.72
C GLY A 44 -5.51 -3.61 10.76
N ILE A 45 -5.34 -2.92 9.62
CA ILE A 45 -5.36 -1.45 9.57
C ILE A 45 -6.77 -0.96 9.23
N GLY A 46 -7.35 -0.20 10.15
CA GLY A 46 -8.59 0.54 9.91
C GLY A 46 -8.38 1.87 9.19
N GLU A 47 -9.45 2.40 8.61
CA GLU A 47 -9.47 3.69 7.91
C GLU A 47 -8.93 4.86 8.74
N SER A 48 -9.22 4.89 10.04
CA SER A 48 -8.74 5.92 10.96
C SER A 48 -7.21 5.90 11.15
N ALA A 49 -6.60 4.71 11.17
CA ALA A 49 -5.15 4.56 11.23
C ALA A 49 -4.50 5.03 9.92
N ILE A 50 -5.08 4.67 8.77
CA ILE A 50 -4.60 5.14 7.45
C ILE A 50 -4.65 6.67 7.36
N LEU A 51 -5.73 7.30 7.82
CA LEU A 51 -5.85 8.76 7.85
C LEU A 51 -4.81 9.43 8.74
N SER A 52 -4.42 8.78 9.84
CA SER A 52 -3.40 9.30 10.76
C SER A 52 -2.00 9.22 10.12
N VAL A 53 -1.63 8.08 9.52
CA VAL A 53 -0.37 7.98 8.74
C VAL A 53 -0.35 8.96 7.59
N LEU A 54 -1.48 9.15 6.91
CA LEU A 54 -1.55 10.06 5.78
C LEU A 54 -1.36 11.51 6.23
N ALA A 55 -1.92 11.88 7.38
CA ALA A 55 -1.69 13.19 8.00
C ALA A 55 -0.20 13.43 8.24
N ASP A 56 0.48 12.45 8.84
CA ASP A 56 1.90 12.52 9.15
C ASP A 56 2.77 12.52 7.89
N ALA A 57 2.49 11.63 6.92
CA ALA A 57 3.24 11.50 5.68
C ALA A 57 3.14 12.74 4.78
N THR A 58 2.00 13.45 4.84
CA THR A 58 1.73 14.65 4.03
C THR A 58 1.95 15.96 4.79
N GLY A 59 2.16 15.91 6.10
CA GLY A 59 2.28 17.07 6.99
C GLY A 59 0.99 17.89 7.13
N LYS A 60 -0.17 17.26 6.92
CA LYS A 60 -1.49 17.91 6.97
C LYS A 60 -2.21 17.52 8.26
N LYS A 61 -3.12 18.38 8.73
CA LYS A 61 -3.95 18.05 9.91
C LYS A 61 -4.98 16.97 9.54
N THR A 62 -5.21 16.02 10.44
CA THR A 62 -6.23 14.97 10.30
C THR A 62 -7.63 15.54 10.06
N GLU A 63 -7.98 16.68 10.67
CA GLU A 63 -9.23 17.40 10.43
C GLU A 63 -9.40 17.84 8.97
N TYR A 64 -8.31 18.28 8.34
CA TYR A 64 -8.33 18.69 6.94
C TYR A 64 -8.54 17.48 6.03
N LEU A 65 -7.86 16.36 6.32
CA LEU A 65 -8.04 15.11 5.56
C LEU A 65 -9.46 14.56 5.69
N LYS A 66 -10.06 14.61 6.89
CA LYS A 66 -11.47 14.21 7.08
C LYS A 66 -12.45 15.06 6.27
N LYS A 67 -12.17 16.36 6.09
CA LYS A 67 -12.96 17.21 5.19
C LYS A 67 -12.73 16.84 3.73
N ALA A 68 -11.47 16.61 3.34
CA ALA A 68 -11.14 16.20 1.98
C ALA A 68 -11.75 14.84 1.60
N MET A 69 -11.98 13.93 2.56
CA MET A 69 -12.74 12.69 2.35
C MET A 69 -14.19 12.91 1.90
N SER A 70 -14.77 14.10 2.09
CA SER A 70 -16.08 14.44 1.52
C SER A 70 -16.02 14.81 0.03
N GLU A 71 -14.84 15.21 -0.45
CA GLU A 71 -14.58 15.62 -1.84
C GLU A 71 -14.01 14.46 -2.67
N PHE A 72 -13.23 13.57 -2.04
CA PHE A 72 -12.62 12.40 -2.68
C PHE A 72 -13.33 11.11 -2.26
N PRO A 73 -13.75 10.27 -3.22
CA PRO A 73 -14.59 9.10 -2.95
C PRO A 73 -13.84 7.93 -2.30
N ASP A 74 -12.50 7.94 -2.30
CA ASP A 74 -11.69 6.92 -1.63
C ASP A 74 -10.34 7.46 -1.11
N LEU A 75 -9.80 6.75 -0.11
CA LEU A 75 -8.53 7.08 0.54
C LEU A 75 -7.33 7.00 -0.42
N GLY A 76 -7.37 6.15 -1.44
CA GLY A 76 -6.28 5.98 -2.39
C GLY A 76 -6.13 7.20 -3.29
N ILE A 77 -7.24 7.69 -3.83
CA ILE A 77 -7.32 8.93 -4.61
C ILE A 77 -6.91 10.11 -3.74
N LEU A 78 -7.38 10.17 -2.49
CA LEU A 78 -6.95 11.19 -1.53
C LEU A 78 -5.43 11.16 -1.37
N ALA A 79 -4.86 10.01 -1.04
CA ALA A 79 -3.41 9.86 -0.84
C ALA A 79 -2.60 10.24 -2.09
N GLU A 80 -3.06 9.86 -3.29
CA GLU A 80 -2.40 10.19 -4.55
C GLU A 80 -2.37 11.71 -4.79
N ASN A 81 -3.50 12.41 -4.60
CA ASN A 81 -3.58 13.86 -4.81
C ASN A 81 -2.68 14.64 -3.84
N PHE A 82 -2.65 14.22 -2.58
CA PHE A 82 -1.79 14.84 -1.57
C PHE A 82 -0.32 14.57 -1.83
N LYS A 83 0.04 13.35 -2.28
CA LYS A 83 1.43 13.04 -2.60
C LYS A 83 1.94 13.81 -3.82
N LYS A 84 1.10 14.03 -4.84
CA LYS A 84 1.44 14.83 -6.04
C LYS A 84 1.73 16.29 -5.72
N THR A 85 1.07 16.85 -4.71
CA THR A 85 1.23 18.27 -4.31
C THR A 85 2.37 18.49 -3.32
N GLN A 86 3.00 17.42 -2.82
CA GLN A 86 4.11 17.50 -1.89
C GLN A 86 5.44 17.73 -2.62
N ASN A 87 5.97 18.96 -2.53
CA ASN A 87 7.29 19.27 -3.07
C ASN A 87 8.40 18.62 -2.24
N THR A 88 9.22 17.80 -2.88
CA THR A 88 10.39 17.16 -2.27
C THR A 88 11.68 17.76 -2.83
N MET A 89 12.65 18.07 -1.98
CA MET A 89 13.97 18.57 -2.40
C MET A 89 14.74 17.56 -3.27
N PHE A 90 14.54 16.25 -3.03
CA PHE A 90 15.12 15.17 -3.80
C PHE A 90 14.07 14.09 -4.11
N LYS A 91 14.23 13.42 -5.25
CA LYS A 91 13.37 12.30 -5.62
C LYS A 91 13.74 11.06 -4.80
N HIS A 92 12.76 10.46 -4.14
CA HIS A 92 12.97 9.20 -3.43
C HIS A 92 13.25 8.04 -4.39
N LYS A 93 13.96 7.02 -3.89
CA LYS A 93 14.20 5.77 -4.62
C LYS A 93 12.84 5.15 -5.03
N PRO A 94 12.70 4.68 -6.28
CA PRO A 94 11.47 4.00 -6.70
C PRO A 94 11.24 2.76 -5.85
N LEU A 95 9.98 2.55 -5.46
CA LEU A 95 9.55 1.35 -4.73
C LEU A 95 9.60 0.13 -5.65
N THR A 96 9.99 -1.02 -5.09
CA THR A 96 9.89 -2.32 -5.77
C THR A 96 8.77 -3.16 -5.17
N VAL A 97 8.28 -4.14 -5.94
CA VAL A 97 7.20 -5.04 -5.49
C VAL A 97 7.60 -5.77 -4.21
N SER A 98 8.83 -6.29 -4.13
CA SER A 98 9.30 -6.97 -2.93
C SER A 98 9.38 -6.02 -1.74
N ASP A 99 9.95 -4.82 -1.92
CA ASP A 99 10.07 -3.87 -0.81
C ASP A 99 8.69 -3.50 -0.23
N VAL A 100 7.68 -3.31 -1.09
CA VAL A 100 6.31 -3.02 -0.65
C VAL A 100 5.68 -4.21 0.06
N PHE A 101 5.81 -5.41 -0.51
CA PHE A 101 5.24 -6.62 0.07
C PHE A 101 5.87 -6.96 1.43
N ASP A 102 7.20 -6.89 1.51
CA ASP A 102 7.94 -7.16 2.75
C ASP A 102 7.55 -6.14 3.83
N LYS A 103 7.41 -4.85 3.48
CA LYS A 103 6.97 -3.83 4.43
C LYS A 103 5.54 -4.03 4.90
N LEU A 104 4.62 -4.40 4.01
CA LEU A 104 3.24 -4.72 4.40
C LEU A 104 3.18 -5.96 5.30
N LYS A 105 4.01 -6.97 5.03
CA LYS A 105 4.13 -8.15 5.88
C LYS A 105 4.67 -7.80 7.26
N GLU A 106 5.72 -6.97 7.34
CA GLU A 106 6.24 -6.44 8.61
C GLU A 106 5.13 -5.74 9.40
N VAL A 107 4.35 -4.88 8.75
CA VAL A 107 3.23 -4.17 9.42
C VAL A 107 2.17 -5.13 9.94
N GLY A 108 1.82 -6.18 9.19
CA GLY A 108 0.90 -7.21 9.66
C GLY A 108 1.46 -8.11 10.77
N ASP A 109 2.78 -8.20 10.90
CA ASP A 109 3.45 -8.96 11.96
C ASP A 109 3.60 -8.14 13.26
N VAL A 110 3.44 -6.82 13.22
CA VAL A 110 3.43 -5.96 14.41
C VAL A 110 2.17 -6.23 15.24
N SER A 111 2.35 -6.74 16.46
CA SER A 111 1.27 -6.99 17.42
C SER A 111 1.61 -6.46 18.81
N GLY A 112 0.60 -6.11 19.62
CA GLY A 112 0.76 -5.67 21.01
C GLY A 112 0.51 -4.17 21.26
N GLN A 113 0.77 -3.71 22.49
CA GLN A 113 0.38 -2.38 23.01
C GLN A 113 1.11 -1.18 22.36
N SER A 114 2.12 -1.44 21.52
CA SER A 114 2.96 -0.43 20.88
C SER A 114 2.54 -0.05 19.46
N VAL A 115 1.48 -0.67 18.93
CA VAL A 115 0.98 -0.39 17.57
C VAL A 115 0.61 1.10 17.45
N LEU A 116 0.05 1.71 18.49
CA LEU A 116 -0.35 3.12 18.50
C LEU A 116 0.80 4.15 18.48
N ASN A 117 2.06 3.73 18.67
CA ASN A 117 3.21 4.64 18.61
C ASN A 117 3.89 4.66 17.23
N TYR A 118 3.44 3.83 16.29
CA TYR A 118 3.91 3.78 14.90
C TYR A 118 2.95 4.48 13.92
N PHE A 119 1.78 4.92 14.40
CA PHE A 119 0.68 5.56 13.67
C PHE A 119 0.35 6.91 14.32
#